data_AF-A0A0D0AQ05-F1
#
_entry.id   AF-A0A0D0AQ05-F1
#
_cell.length_a   1.000
_cell.length_b   1.000
_cell.length_c   1.000
_cell.angle_alpha   90.00
_cell.angle_beta   90.00
_cell.angle_gamma   90.00
#
_symmetry.space_group_name_H-M   'P 1'
#
loop_
_entity.id
_entity.type
_entity.pdbx_description
1 polymer ?
#
loop_
_entity_poly.entity_id
_entity_poly.type
_entity_poly.pdbx_seq_one_letter_code
_entity_poly.pdbx_strand_id
1 'polypeptide(L)' 'HSVQYPTVSRIAKDYLAIQGSAVASERAFSSGGITGTAHRGSLQPTTFEALQLLKSAYR' A
#
# COMPACT_ATOMS: atom_id res chain seq x y z
N HIS A 1 11.35 -1.61 -24.53
CA HIS A 1 11.83 -0.20 -24.56
C HIS A 1 12.96 0.10 -23.58
N SER A 2 13.17 -0.65 -22.48
CA SER A 2 14.24 -0.37 -21.50
C SER A 2 15.66 -0.45 -22.06
N VAL A 3 15.93 -1.37 -22.99
CA VAL A 3 17.25 -1.53 -23.65
C VAL A 3 17.54 -0.37 -24.62
N GLN A 4 16.49 0.16 -25.26
CA GLN A 4 16.61 1.22 -26.27
C GLN A 4 16.69 2.62 -25.64
N TYR A 5 16.04 2.82 -24.49
CA TYR A 5 16.03 4.09 -23.74
C TYR A 5 16.26 3.84 -22.25
N PRO A 6 17.49 3.46 -21.83
CA PRO A 6 17.76 3.07 -20.44
C PRO A 6 17.48 4.20 -19.44
N THR A 7 17.81 5.43 -19.79
CA THR A 7 17.59 6.60 -18.92
C THR A 7 16.11 6.95 -18.80
N VAL A 8 15.41 7.07 -19.93
CA VAL A 8 13.96 7.39 -19.94
C VAL A 8 13.16 6.27 -19.29
N SER A 9 13.55 5.01 -19.48
CA SER A 9 12.90 3.88 -18.84
C SER A 9 13.11 3.86 -17.32
N ARG A 10 14.21 4.41 -16.80
CA ARG A 10 14.42 4.55 -15.35
C ARG A 10 13.50 5.63 -14.80
N ILE A 11 13.52 6.81 -15.41
CA ILE A 11 12.66 7.95 -15.06
C ILE A 11 11.18 7.53 -15.08
N ALA A 12 10.74 6.86 -16.15
CA ALA A 12 9.35 6.42 -16.27
C ALA A 12 8.95 5.45 -15.14
N LYS A 13 9.85 4.57 -14.68
CA LYS A 13 9.54 3.68 -13.55
C LYS A 13 9.37 4.46 -12.25
N ASP A 14 10.20 5.47 -12.02
CA ASP A 14 10.14 6.28 -10.81
C ASP A 14 8.85 7.11 -10.77
N TYR A 15 8.45 7.72 -11.89
CA TYR A 15 7.26 8.57 -11.94
C TYR A 15 5.95 7.80 -12.10
N LEU A 16 5.91 6.73 -12.90
CA LEU A 16 4.68 5.95 -13.11
C LEU A 16 4.34 5.07 -11.92
N ALA A 17 5.30 4.79 -11.03
CA ALA A 17 5.04 4.11 -9.76
C ALA A 17 4.29 5.01 -8.75
N ILE A 18 4.27 6.33 -8.96
CA ILE A 18 3.54 7.26 -8.11
C ILE A 18 2.05 7.08 -8.38
N GLN A 19 1.31 6.68 -7.36
CA GLN A 19 -0.13 6.52 -7.45
C GLN A 19 -0.79 7.88 -7.71
N GLY A 20 -1.50 8.03 -8.84
CA GLY A 20 -2.21 9.28 -9.18
C GLY A 20 -3.47 9.56 -8.37
N SER A 21 -3.80 8.73 -7.37
CA SER A 21 -5.01 8.83 -6.56
C SER A 21 -4.81 8.23 -5.17
N ALA A 22 -5.55 8.73 -4.19
CA ALA A 22 -5.57 8.18 -2.83
C ALA A 22 -6.29 6.82 -2.71
N VAL A 23 -6.94 6.34 -3.78
CA VAL A 23 -7.75 5.10 -3.79
C VAL A 23 -6.98 3.86 -3.32
N ALA A 24 -5.67 3.77 -3.58
CA ALA A 24 -4.87 2.65 -3.09
C ALA A 24 -4.75 2.65 -1.56
N SER A 25 -4.54 3.84 -0.97
CA SER A 25 -4.53 4.04 0.46
C SER A 25 -5.91 3.80 1.07
N GLU A 26 -6.97 4.35 0.47
CA GLU A 26 -8.35 4.15 0.94
C GLU A 26 -8.77 2.68 0.90
N ARG A 27 -8.36 1.92 -0.14
CA ARG A 27 -8.57 0.47 -0.22
C ARG A 27 -7.82 -0.26 0.89
N ALA A 28 -6.58 0.12 1.20
CA ALA A 28 -5.83 -0.46 2.30
C ALA A 28 -6.55 -0.21 3.65
N PHE A 29 -6.99 1.01 3.91
CA PHE A 29 -7.73 1.39 5.13
C PHE A 29 -9.11 0.71 5.23
N SER A 30 -9.88 0.67 4.14
CA SER A 30 -11.15 -0.06 4.05
C SER A 30 -10.96 -1.55 4.38
N SER A 31 -9.90 -2.17 3.85
CA SER A 31 -9.58 -3.57 4.14
C SER A 31 -9.13 -3.82 5.57
N GLY A 32 -8.62 -2.79 6.26
CA GLY A 32 -8.30 -2.79 7.68
C GLY A 32 -9.51 -2.52 8.57
N GLY A 33 -10.60 -1.98 8.02
CA GLY A 33 -11.86 -1.75 8.72
C GLY A 33 -12.39 -3.01 9.40
N ILE A 34 -12.28 -4.19 8.78
CA ILE A 34 -12.69 -5.48 9.38
C ILE A 34 -11.86 -5.83 10.62
N THR A 35 -10.59 -5.41 10.66
CA THR A 35 -9.69 -5.62 11.81
C THR A 35 -9.84 -4.51 12.86
N GLY A 36 -10.31 -3.32 12.47
CA GLY A 36 -10.51 -2.17 13.35
C GLY A 36 -11.94 -2.00 13.89
N THR A 37 -12.96 -2.59 13.27
CA THR A 37 -14.35 -2.45 13.72
C THR A 37 -14.67 -3.41 14.86
N ALA A 38 -14.64 -2.85 16.07
CA ALA A 38 -15.42 -3.13 17.30
C ALA A 38 -15.59 -4.57 17.84
N HIS A 39 -15.32 -5.64 17.09
CA HIS A 39 -15.76 -6.98 17.47
C HIS A 39 -14.68 -7.84 18.16
N ARG A 40 -13.40 -7.43 18.15
CA ARG A 40 -12.34 -8.11 18.93
C ARG A 40 -11.29 -7.11 19.41
N GLY A 41 -11.19 -6.99 20.73
CA GLY A 41 -10.11 -6.39 21.54
C GLY A 41 -9.30 -5.26 20.91
N SER A 42 -9.44 -4.05 21.45
CA SER A 42 -8.61 -2.87 21.17
C SER A 42 -7.14 -3.22 20.89
N LEU A 43 -6.80 -3.37 19.61
CA LEU A 43 -5.41 -3.51 19.18
C LEU A 43 -4.78 -2.14 19.29
N GLN A 44 -3.60 -2.09 19.90
CA GLN A 44 -2.80 -0.88 19.90
C GLN A 44 -2.58 -0.43 18.44
N PRO A 45 -2.64 0.89 18.14
CA PRO A 45 -2.48 1.41 16.79
C PRO A 45 -1.20 0.90 16.10
N THR A 46 -0.13 0.70 16.86
CA THR A 46 1.15 0.15 16.41
C THR A 46 1.02 -1.31 15.93
N THR A 47 0.30 -2.15 16.67
CA THR A 47 0.03 -3.54 16.29
C THR A 47 -0.87 -3.60 15.06
N PHE A 48 -1.86 -2.71 14.96
CA PHE A 48 -2.72 -2.62 13.80
C PHE A 48 -1.95 -2.23 12.53
N GLU A 49 -1.07 -1.24 12.61
CA GLU A 49 -0.19 -0.82 11.51
C GLU A 49 0.72 -1.95 11.04
N ALA A 50 1.39 -2.63 11.98
CA ALA A 50 2.25 -3.78 11.67
C ALA A 50 1.47 -4.90 10.93
N LEU A 51 0.22 -5.16 11.33
CA LEU A 51 -0.63 -6.15 10.66
C LEU A 51 -1.07 -5.71 9.26
N GLN A 52 -1.38 -4.43 9.04
CA GLN A 52 -1.69 -3.93 7.70
C GLN A 52 -0.47 -4.00 6.77
N LEU A 53 0.72 -3.66 7.27
CA LEU A 53 1.97 -3.80 6.52
C LEU A 53 2.25 -5.27 6.17
N LEU A 54 2.13 -6.17 7.14
CA LEU A 54 2.29 -7.61 6.94
C LEU A 54 1.32 -8.13 5.87
N LYS A 55 0.04 -7.77 5.97
CA LYS A 55 -0.99 -8.13 4.99
C LYS A 55 -0.69 -7.58 3.59
N SER A 56 -0.13 -6.38 3.50
CA SER A 56 0.26 -5.79 2.22
C SER A 56 1.47 -6.48 1.58
N ALA A 57 2.40 -6.99 2.39
CA ALA A 57 3.61 -7.67 1.93
C ALA A 57 3.35 -9.10 1.42
N TYR A 58 2.35 -9.80 1.98
CA TYR A 58 1.96 -11.15 1.55
C TYR A 58 0.91 -11.19 0.44
N ARG A 59 0.57 -10.03 -0.14
CA ARG A 59 -0.45 -9.89 -1.17
C ARG A 59 0.18 -9.89 -2.56
#